data_AF-A0A6J6YRI3-F1
#
_entry.id   AF-A0A6J6YRI3-F1
#
_cell.length_a   1.000
_cell.length_b   1.000
_cell.length_c   1.000
_cell.angle_alpha   90.00
_cell.angle_beta   90.00
_cell.angle_gamma   90.00
#
_symmetry.space_group_name_H-M   'P 1'
#
loop_
_entity.id
_entity.type
_entity.pdbx_description
1 polymer ?
#
loop_
_entity_poly.entity_id
_entity_poly.type
_entity_poly.pdbx_seq_one_letter_code
_entity_poly.pdbx_strand_id
1 'polypeptide(L)'
;MSETDYRPGQLTEGWRWVLAVGWALIIPALLTLADAANSFGKPTWWLSDAATASWESPLAFLAPLLVTCAAAANWRRWPIAAALGVAALGTFAIVDAGRSPSVAVGEAILAGAGALTSLACLAGRVRRARTSPAV
;
A
#
# COMPACT_ATOMS: atom_id res chain seq x y z
N MET A 1 -4.97 -23.27 18.06
CA MET A 1 -4.35 -22.37 17.08
C MET A 1 -2.94 -22.88 16.87
N SER A 2 -2.67 -23.51 15.72
CA SER A 2 -1.42 -24.23 15.47
C SER A 2 -0.24 -23.27 15.40
N GLU A 3 0.82 -23.59 16.14
CA GLU A 3 2.13 -22.97 16.11
C GLU A 3 2.65 -23.00 14.66
N THR A 4 2.47 -21.90 13.93
CA THR A 4 2.88 -21.79 12.54
C THR A 4 4.39 -21.61 12.51
N ASP A 5 5.08 -22.55 11.87
CA ASP A 5 6.51 -22.46 11.55
C ASP A 5 6.77 -21.20 10.71
N TYR A 6 7.10 -20.10 11.38
CA TYR A 6 7.47 -18.86 10.70
C TYR A 6 8.80 -19.05 9.99
N ARG A 7 8.80 -18.80 8.68
CA ARG A 7 10.02 -18.77 7.89
C ARG A 7 10.70 -17.41 8.03
N PRO A 8 12.05 -17.36 8.05
CA PRO A 8 12.78 -16.10 8.03
C PRO A 8 12.30 -15.19 6.90
N GLY A 9 12.05 -13.93 7.25
CA GLY A 9 11.58 -12.89 6.35
C GLY A 9 10.06 -12.70 6.32
N GLN A 10 9.27 -13.62 6.88
CA GLN A 10 7.83 -13.43 7.11
C GLN A 10 7.56 -12.45 8.25
N LEU A 11 6.32 -11.99 8.38
CA LEU A 11 5.86 -11.21 9.51
C LEU A 11 5.31 -12.13 10.61
N THR A 12 5.51 -11.72 11.86
CA THR A 12 4.75 -12.24 12.99
C THR A 12 3.25 -11.91 12.82
N GLU A 13 2.37 -12.70 13.45
CA GLU A 13 0.92 -12.59 13.21
C GLU A 13 0.33 -11.20 13.41
N GLY A 14 0.71 -10.49 14.49
CA GLY A 14 0.25 -9.13 14.74
C GLY A 14 0.68 -8.16 13.64
N TRP A 15 1.97 -8.18 13.29
CA TRP A 15 2.52 -7.31 12.25
C TRP A 15 2.01 -7.64 10.84
N ARG A 16 1.67 -8.90 10.58
CA ARG A 16 1.00 -9.33 9.34
C ARG A 16 -0.31 -8.55 9.14
N TRP A 17 -1.13 -8.47 10.19
CA TRP A 17 -2.40 -7.78 10.13
C TRP A 17 -2.26 -6.26 10.13
N VAL A 18 -1.27 -5.71 10.85
CA VAL A 18 -0.94 -4.28 10.76
C VAL A 18 -0.63 -3.88 9.32
N LEU A 19 0.19 -4.67 8.61
CA LEU A 19 0.50 -4.39 7.21
C LEU A 19 -0.72 -4.56 6.30
N ALA A 20 -1.46 -5.66 6.46
CA ALA A 20 -2.62 -5.95 5.62
C ALA A 20 -3.72 -4.90 5.78
N VAL A 21 -4.10 -4.58 7.02
CA VAL A 21 -5.14 -3.58 7.31
C VAL A 21 -4.67 -2.18 6.94
N GLY A 22 -3.41 -1.83 7.25
CA GLY A 22 -2.87 -0.51 6.91
C GLY A 22 -2.90 -0.23 5.40
N TRP A 23 -2.56 -1.21 4.57
CA TRP A 23 -2.67 -1.08 3.12
C TRP A 23 -4.11 -1.20 2.60
N ALA A 24 -4.95 -2.03 3.23
CA ALA A 24 -6.36 -2.12 2.86
C ALA A 24 -7.11 -0.79 3.08
N LEU A 25 -6.76 -0.03 4.13
CA LEU A 25 -7.35 1.28 4.42
C LEU A 25 -7.02 2.36 3.37
N ILE A 26 -5.98 2.17 2.55
CA ILE A 26 -5.68 3.08 1.44
C ILE A 26 -6.76 3.01 0.37
N ILE A 27 -7.44 1.87 0.20
CA ILE A 27 -8.50 1.69 -0.80
C ILE A 27 -9.69 2.64 -0.57
N PRO A 28 -10.38 2.63 0.59
CA PRO A 28 -11.44 3.60 0.85
C PRO A 28 -10.91 5.04 0.91
N ALA A 29 -9.65 5.27 1.29
CA ALA A 29 -9.06 6.59 1.26
C ALA A 29 -8.91 7.14 -0.18
N LEU A 30 -8.54 6.29 -1.15
CA LEU A 30 -8.53 6.66 -2.57
C LEU A 30 -9.94 6.95 -3.09
N LEU A 31 -10.93 6.14 -2.70
CA LEU A 31 -12.33 6.37 -3.10
C LEU A 31 -12.86 7.71 -2.58
N THR A 32 -12.61 8.01 -1.30
CA THR A 32 -13.02 9.29 -0.70
C THR A 32 -12.28 10.49 -1.29
N LEU A 33 -10.98 10.33 -1.60
CA LEU A 33 -10.21 11.36 -2.28
C LEU A 33 -10.76 11.63 -3.69
N ALA A 34 -11.10 10.57 -4.44
CA ALA A 34 -11.65 10.67 -5.77
C ALA A 34 -13.04 11.33 -5.80
N ASP A 35 -13.91 10.98 -4.85
CA ASP A 35 -15.24 11.60 -4.70
C ASP A 35 -15.14 13.09 -4.36
N ALA A 36 -14.23 13.45 -3.45
CA ALA A 36 -13.94 14.84 -3.12
C ALA A 36 -13.39 15.58 -4.36
N ALA A 37 -12.45 14.98 -5.08
CA ALA A 37 -11.83 15.55 -6.27
C ALA A 37 -12.86 15.86 -7.37
N ASN A 38 -13.79 14.94 -7.61
CA ASN A 38 -14.90 15.12 -8.54
C ASN A 38 -15.84 16.24 -8.09
N SER A 39 -16.17 16.31 -6.79
CA SER A 39 -17.01 17.39 -6.25
C SER A 39 -16.43 18.80 -6.47
N PHE A 40 -15.11 18.90 -6.64
CA PHE A 40 -14.40 20.13 -6.99
C PHE A 40 -14.13 20.31 -8.51
N GLY A 41 -14.68 19.43 -9.35
CA GLY A 41 -14.51 19.47 -10.81
C GLY A 41 -13.11 19.13 -11.29
N LYS A 42 -12.35 18.36 -10.51
CA LYS A 42 -10.95 17.99 -10.79
C LYS A 42 -10.75 16.48 -10.62
N PRO A 43 -11.29 15.64 -11.52
CA PRO A 43 -11.22 14.19 -11.39
C PRO A 43 -9.78 13.67 -11.38
N THR A 44 -9.55 12.55 -10.70
CA THR A 44 -8.29 11.79 -10.70
C THR A 44 -7.97 11.25 -12.10
N TRP A 45 -6.69 11.02 -12.43
CA TRP A 45 -6.27 10.52 -13.75
C TRP A 45 -6.92 9.19 -14.19
N TRP A 46 -7.39 8.39 -13.24
CA TRP A 46 -8.00 7.07 -13.44
C TRP A 46 -9.53 7.07 -13.41
N LEU A 47 -10.16 8.25 -13.35
CA LEU A 47 -11.61 8.42 -13.50
C LEU A 47 -11.92 9.24 -14.75
N SER A 48 -13.10 9.03 -15.32
CA SER A 48 -13.61 9.91 -16.38
C SER A 48 -14.09 11.26 -15.81
N ASP A 49 -14.31 12.24 -16.68
CA ASP A 49 -14.86 13.56 -16.30
C ASP A 49 -16.23 13.50 -15.61
N ALA A 50 -16.98 12.40 -15.82
CA ALA A 50 -18.27 12.18 -15.16
C ALA A 50 -18.14 11.42 -13.83
N ALA A 51 -16.91 11.22 -13.33
CA ALA A 51 -16.57 10.30 -12.24
C ALA A 51 -17.16 8.90 -12.40
N THR A 52 -17.37 8.49 -13.64
CA THR A 52 -17.69 7.11 -13.95
C THR A 52 -16.40 6.32 -14.04
N ALA A 53 -16.47 5.04 -13.64
CA ALA A 53 -15.35 4.13 -13.79
C ALA A 53 -14.91 4.10 -15.26
N SER A 54 -13.63 4.36 -15.50
CA SER A 54 -12.97 4.18 -16.77
C SER A 54 -12.23 2.83 -16.80
N TRP A 55 -11.68 2.49 -17.96
CA TRP A 55 -10.83 1.29 -18.11
C TRP A 55 -9.62 1.32 -17.16
N GLU A 56 -9.11 2.51 -16.84
CA GLU A 56 -7.96 2.73 -15.96
C GLU A 56 -8.30 2.66 -14.48
N SER A 57 -9.57 2.79 -14.08
CA SER A 57 -9.97 2.86 -12.67
C SER A 57 -9.45 1.69 -11.82
N PRO A 58 -9.45 0.43 -12.29
CA PRO A 58 -8.87 -0.69 -11.53
C PRO A 58 -7.38 -0.51 -11.20
N LEU A 59 -6.62 0.22 -12.02
CA LEU A 59 -5.17 0.37 -11.87
C LEU A 59 -4.80 1.08 -10.56
N ALA A 60 -5.61 2.05 -10.13
CA ALA A 60 -5.41 2.78 -8.87
C ALA A 60 -5.44 1.87 -7.63
N PHE A 61 -6.19 0.76 -7.72
CA PHE A 61 -6.38 -0.16 -6.60
C PHE A 61 -5.43 -1.35 -6.62
N LEU A 62 -4.73 -1.61 -7.74
CA LEU A 62 -3.82 -2.75 -7.85
C LEU A 62 -2.70 -2.68 -6.81
N ALA A 63 -2.09 -1.51 -6.63
CA ALA A 63 -1.02 -1.32 -5.66
C ALA A 63 -1.44 -1.69 -4.23
N PRO A 64 -2.47 -1.07 -3.62
CA PRO A 64 -2.89 -1.42 -2.26
C PRO A 64 -3.43 -2.84 -2.14
N LEU A 65 -4.11 -3.37 -3.16
CA LEU A 65 -4.57 -4.76 -3.16
C LEU A 65 -3.41 -5.76 -3.15
N LEU A 66 -2.39 -5.55 -3.98
CA LEU A 66 -1.24 -6.44 -4.05
C LEU A 66 -0.48 -6.49 -2.72
N VAL A 67 -0.31 -5.35 -2.05
CA VAL A 67 0.36 -5.33 -0.73
C VAL A 67 -0.51 -5.98 0.34
N THR A 68 -1.82 -5.72 0.33
CA THR A 68 -2.77 -6.36 1.25
C THR A 68 -2.75 -7.88 1.09
N CYS A 69 -2.81 -8.39 -0.15
CA CYS A 69 -2.74 -9.81 -0.44
C CYS A 69 -1.38 -10.42 -0.07
N ALA A 70 -0.27 -9.74 -0.38
CA ALA A 70 1.07 -10.17 0.00
C ALA A 70 1.22 -10.29 1.53
N ALA A 71 0.65 -9.34 2.28
CA ALA A 71 0.62 -9.35 3.73
C ALA A 71 -0.27 -10.49 4.25
N ALA A 72 -1.52 -10.61 3.78
CA ALA A 72 -2.46 -11.64 4.21
C ALA A 72 -1.92 -13.06 3.97
N ALA A 73 -1.26 -13.30 2.83
CA ALA A 73 -0.59 -14.55 2.50
C ALA A 73 0.74 -14.76 3.27
N ASN A 74 1.12 -13.83 4.15
CA ASN A 74 2.38 -13.78 4.87
C ASN A 74 3.61 -14.04 3.97
N TRP A 75 3.63 -13.39 2.81
CA TRP A 75 4.66 -13.61 1.80
C TRP A 75 6.00 -13.02 2.27
N ARG A 76 7.08 -13.82 2.27
CA ARG A 76 8.40 -13.38 2.76
C ARG A 76 9.00 -12.16 2.02
N ARG A 77 8.51 -11.90 0.80
CA ARG A 77 8.94 -10.80 -0.07
C ARG A 77 7.94 -9.64 -0.06
N TRP A 78 7.05 -9.56 0.94
CA TRP A 78 6.17 -8.41 1.16
C TRP A 78 6.89 -7.04 1.08
N PRO A 79 8.18 -6.86 1.49
CA PRO A 79 8.82 -5.56 1.36
C PRO A 79 8.96 -5.10 -0.10
N ILE A 80 9.07 -6.04 -1.04
CA ILE A 80 9.11 -5.74 -2.48
C ILE A 80 7.73 -5.25 -2.92
N ALA A 81 6.66 -5.94 -2.54
CA ALA A 81 5.30 -5.51 -2.84
C ALA A 81 5.03 -4.11 -2.25
N ALA A 82 5.39 -3.90 -0.98
CA ALA A 82 5.24 -2.61 -0.31
C ALA A 82 6.03 -1.48 -1.01
N ALA A 83 7.29 -1.72 -1.38
CA ALA A 83 8.09 -0.73 -2.09
C ALA A 83 7.50 -0.37 -3.45
N LEU A 84 7.03 -1.37 -4.21
CA LEU A 84 6.33 -1.16 -5.48
C LEU A 84 5.01 -0.43 -5.29
N GLY A 85 4.26 -0.75 -4.23
CA GLY A 85 3.01 -0.07 -3.89
C GLY A 85 3.22 1.41 -3.57
N VAL A 86 4.27 1.74 -2.80
CA VAL A 86 4.63 3.13 -2.49
C VAL A 86 5.05 3.87 -3.75
N ALA A 87 5.88 3.25 -4.59
CA ALA A 87 6.30 3.84 -5.86
C ALA A 87 5.11 4.08 -6.80
N ALA A 88 4.15 3.17 -6.86
CA ALA A 88 2.93 3.32 -7.65
C ALA A 88 2.09 4.52 -7.16
N LEU A 89 1.79 4.61 -5.86
CA LEU A 89 1.06 5.74 -5.29
C LEU A 89 1.79 7.08 -5.50
N GLY A 90 3.12 7.08 -5.34
CA GLY A 90 3.93 8.26 -5.65
C GLY A 90 3.90 8.65 -7.13
N THR A 91 3.80 7.67 -8.03
CA THR A 91 3.66 7.92 -9.47
C THR A 91 2.30 8.50 -9.79
N PHE A 92 1.23 8.01 -9.16
CA PHE A 92 -0.11 8.59 -9.30
C PHE A 92 -0.10 10.07 -8.89
N ALA A 93 0.51 10.39 -7.73
CA ALA A 93 0.62 11.76 -7.27
C ALA A 93 1.35 12.67 -8.28
N ILE A 94 2.40 12.17 -8.94
CA ILE A 94 3.12 12.91 -9.99
C ILE A 94 2.23 13.13 -11.21
N VAL A 95 1.47 12.10 -11.64
CA VAL A 95 0.55 12.20 -12.78
C VAL A 95 -0.55 13.21 -12.49
N ASP A 96 -1.15 13.18 -11.29
CA ASP A 96 -2.20 14.12 -10.90
C ASP A 96 -1.67 15.52 -10.58
N ALA A 97 -0.38 15.70 -10.27
CA ALA A 97 0.18 17.03 -9.99
C ALA A 97 0.00 18.01 -11.16
N GLY A 98 0.02 17.51 -12.41
CA GLY A 98 -0.20 18.31 -13.61
C GLY A 98 -1.66 18.69 -13.88
N ARG A 99 -2.63 17.98 -13.28
CA ARG A 99 -4.08 18.15 -13.54
C ARG A 99 -4.82 18.69 -12.31
N SER A 100 -4.56 18.10 -11.15
CA SER A 100 -5.21 18.38 -9.88
C SER A 100 -4.20 18.35 -8.72
N PRO A 101 -3.53 19.49 -8.42
CA PRO A 101 -2.53 19.55 -7.36
C PRO A 101 -3.06 19.14 -5.97
N SER A 102 -4.34 19.37 -5.69
CA SER A 102 -4.99 18.94 -4.44
C SER A 102 -5.10 17.43 -4.32
N VAL A 103 -5.39 16.74 -5.43
CA VAL A 103 -5.44 15.27 -5.47
C VAL A 103 -4.05 14.68 -5.32
N ALA A 104 -3.07 15.26 -6.02
CA ALA A 104 -1.67 14.86 -5.92
C ALA A 104 -1.16 14.91 -4.48
N VAL A 105 -1.53 15.94 -3.70
CA VAL A 105 -1.19 16.01 -2.27
C VAL A 105 -1.84 14.88 -1.49
N GLY A 106 -3.12 14.55 -1.76
CA GLY A 106 -3.81 13.42 -1.13
C GLY A 106 -3.13 12.08 -1.43
N GLU A 107 -2.81 11.82 -2.69
CA GLU A 107 -2.11 10.60 -3.10
C GLU A 107 -0.69 10.52 -2.52
N ALA A 108 0.03 11.65 -2.42
CA ALA A 108 1.34 11.71 -1.79
C ALA A 108 1.26 11.42 -0.27
N ILE A 109 0.22 11.90 0.42
CA ILE A 109 -0.03 11.58 1.83
C ILE A 109 -0.29 10.07 1.98
N LEU A 110 -1.09 9.47 1.09
CA LEU A 110 -1.35 8.02 1.11
C LEU A 110 -0.09 7.21 0.82
N ALA A 111 0.74 7.65 -0.13
CA ALA A 111 2.05 7.04 -0.39
C ALA A 111 2.95 7.11 0.86
N GLY A 112 2.98 8.25 1.54
CA GLY A 112 3.70 8.44 2.80
C GLY A 112 3.18 7.53 3.91
N ALA A 113 1.87 7.42 4.09
CA ALA A 113 1.25 6.52 5.06
C ALA A 113 1.58 5.04 4.78
N GLY A 114 1.51 4.63 3.51
CA GLY A 114 1.92 3.30 3.07
C GLY A 114 3.41 3.03 3.32
N ALA A 115 4.27 4.01 3.07
CA ALA A 115 5.70 3.92 3.32
C ALA A 115 6.02 3.77 4.82
N LEU A 116 5.44 4.63 5.67
CA LEU A 116 5.63 4.57 7.12
C LEU A 116 5.13 3.25 7.71
N THR A 117 3.94 2.81 7.30
CA THR A 117 3.37 1.52 7.72
C THR A 117 4.29 0.37 7.34
N SER A 118 4.81 0.38 6.11
CA SER A 118 5.70 -0.66 5.60
C SER A 118 7.05 -0.66 6.32
N LEU A 119 7.62 0.52 6.59
CA LEU A 119 8.86 0.66 7.36
C LEU A 119 8.68 0.16 8.80
N ALA A 120 7.57 0.50 9.46
CA ALA A 120 7.24 0.01 10.79
C ALA A 120 7.18 -1.53 10.83
N CYS A 121 6.58 -2.14 9.81
CA CYS A 121 6.46 -3.61 9.71
C CYS A 121 7.80 -4.33 9.55
N LEU A 122 8.90 -3.64 9.22
CA LEU A 122 10.24 -4.24 9.26
C LEU A 122 10.65 -4.65 10.68
N ALA A 123 10.13 -3.99 11.72
CA ALA A 123 10.33 -4.36 13.11
C ALA A 123 9.72 -5.74 13.43
N GLY A 124 8.62 -6.09 12.75
CA GLY A 124 7.87 -7.33 12.94
C GLY A 124 8.36 -8.54 12.14
N ARG A 125 9.47 -8.42 11.39
CA ARG A 125 9.99 -9.53 10.58
C ARG A 125 10.66 -10.59 11.43
N VAL A 126 10.31 -11.84 11.16
CA VAL A 126 10.97 -13.01 11.71
C VAL A 126 12.38 -13.10 11.14
N ARG A 127 13.39 -13.09 12.03
CA ARG A 127 14.81 -13.13 11.67
C ARG A 127 15.33 -14.56 11.80
N ARG A 128 16.30 -14.92 10.95
CA ARG A 128 17.05 -16.16 11.14
C ARG A 128 17.90 -16.02 12.42
N ALA A 129 17.90 -17.04 13.28
CA ALA A 129 18.81 -17.08 14.41
C ALA A 129 20.25 -16.93 13.90
N ARG A 130 20.98 -15.98 14.45
CA ARG A 130 22.39 -15.77 14.12
C ARG A 130 23.15 -16.88 14.86
N THR A 131 23.62 -17.90 14.15
CA THR A 131 24.46 -18.94 14.74
C THR A 131 25.75 -18.27 15.22
N SER A 132 25.93 -18.13 16.54
CA SER A 132 27.25 -17.78 17.07
C SER A 132 28.19 -18.95 16.77
N PRO A 133 29.39 -18.71 16.22
CA PRO A 133 30.40 -19.75 16.15
C PRO A 133 30.70 -20.21 17.58
N ALA A 134 30.66 -21.53 17.81
CA ALA A 134 31.11 -22.11 19.06
C ALA A 134 32.60 -21.76 19.21
N VAL A 135 32.91 -21.00 20.26
CA VAL A 135 34.28 -20.70 20.70
C VAL A 135 34.75 -21.83 21.60
#